data_AF-A0A9D5LUM8-F1
#
_entry.id   AF-A0A9D5LUM8-F1
#
_cell.length_a   1.000
_cell.length_b   1.000
_cell.length_c   1.000
_cell.angle_alpha   90.00
_cell.angle_beta   90.00
_cell.angle_gamma   90.00
#
_symmetry.space_group_name_H-M   'P 1'
#
loop_
_entity.id
_entity.type
_entity.pdbx_description
1 polymer ?
#
loop_
_entity_poly.entity_id
_entity_poly.type
_entity_poly.pdbx_seq_one_letter_code
_entity_poly.pdbx_strand_id
1 'polypeptide(L)'
;IVQLLIKPEHNTCVDCSDDRKNKPLIGLEIIRGLSKNGNEFSGGTIVNPKGGKEYGCKITRSGDKLNVKGSLKSLSFIGKTQTWHAVK
;
A
#
# COMPACT_ATOMS: atom_id res chain seq x y z
N ILE A 1 4.71 4.23 6.69
CA ILE A 1 5.18 5.25 5.72
C ILE A 1 6.33 6.03 6.35
N VAL A 2 7.44 6.28 5.65
CA VAL A 2 8.61 7.02 6.20
C VAL A 2 8.65 8.49 5.76
N GLN A 3 8.16 8.81 4.56
CA GLN A 3 8.10 10.16 4.02
C GLN A 3 6.88 10.30 3.11
N LEU A 4 6.25 11.49 3.13
CA LEU A 4 5.20 11.86 2.18
C LEU A 4 5.84 12.62 1.01
N LEU A 5 5.60 12.15 -0.21
CA LEU A 5 6.07 12.81 -1.44
C LEU A 5 5.21 14.01 -1.83
N ILE A 6 3.98 14.06 -1.31
CA ILE A 6 2.98 15.09 -1.57
C ILE A 6 2.47 15.59 -0.23
N LYS A 7 2.40 16.91 -0.03
CA LYS A 7 1.84 17.51 1.17
C LYS A 7 0.36 17.09 1.32
N PRO A 8 -0.03 16.45 2.44
CA PRO A 8 -1.41 16.09 2.66
C PRO A 8 -2.20 17.29 3.22
N GLU A 9 -3.52 17.22 3.11
CA GLU A 9 -4.42 18.19 3.76
C GLU A 9 -4.49 17.97 5.28
N HIS A 10 -4.47 16.71 5.70
CA HIS A 10 -4.45 16.29 7.11
C HIS A 10 -3.24 15.40 7.39
N ASN A 11 -2.68 15.49 8.60
CA ASN A 11 -1.55 14.65 9.02
C ASN A 11 -1.98 13.24 9.49
N THR A 12 -3.28 12.95 9.47
CA THR A 12 -3.89 11.68 9.90
C THR A 12 -4.75 11.08 8.78
N CYS A 13 -4.96 9.76 8.77
CA CYS A 13 -5.88 9.13 7.83
C CYS A 13 -7.34 9.37 8.24
N VAL A 14 -7.93 10.48 7.82
CA VAL A 14 -9.32 10.84 8.15
C VAL A 14 -10.34 9.95 7.44
N ASP A 15 -10.02 9.52 6.22
CA ASP A 15 -10.91 8.76 5.35
C ASP A 15 -10.83 7.24 5.55
N CYS A 16 -9.87 6.74 6.32
CA CYS A 16 -9.77 5.32 6.63
C CYS A 16 -11.03 4.86 7.39
N SER A 17 -11.56 3.69 7.04
CA SER A 17 -12.77 3.12 7.65
C SER A 17 -12.49 2.11 8.77
N ASP A 18 -11.23 1.77 9.01
CA ASP A 18 -10.80 0.79 10.00
C ASP A 18 -10.00 1.42 11.16
N ASP A 19 -9.24 0.60 11.89
CA ASP A 19 -8.37 0.99 13.01
C ASP A 19 -7.28 2.02 12.64
N ARG A 20 -7.06 2.27 11.33
CA ARG A 20 -6.18 3.31 10.82
C ARG A 20 -6.82 4.70 10.82
N LYS A 21 -8.14 4.80 11.07
CA LYS A 21 -8.83 6.09 11.16
C LYS A 21 -8.21 6.97 12.24
N ASN A 22 -7.97 8.23 11.90
CA ASN A 22 -7.34 9.24 12.77
C ASN A 22 -5.91 8.88 13.23
N LYS A 23 -5.27 7.85 12.66
CA LYS A 23 -3.87 7.54 12.95
C LYS A 23 -2.95 8.43 12.09
N PRO A 24 -1.75 8.79 12.60
CA PRO A 24 -0.77 9.55 11.83
C PRO A 24 -0.44 8.89 10.49
N LEU A 25 -0.31 9.69 9.42
CA LEU A 25 0.06 9.19 8.10
C LEU A 25 1.48 8.62 8.08
N ILE A 26 2.41 9.30 8.73
CA ILE A 26 3.76 8.79 8.95
C ILE A 26 3.69 7.66 9.98
N GLY A 27 4.40 6.57 9.73
CA GLY A 27 4.33 5.36 10.54
C GLY A 27 3.11 4.47 10.28
N LEU A 28 2.13 4.92 9.47
CA LEU A 28 0.94 4.10 9.19
C LEU A 28 1.30 2.81 8.46
N GLU A 29 0.74 1.70 8.96
CA GLU A 29 0.74 0.39 8.31
C GLU A 29 -0.27 0.40 7.16
N ILE A 30 0.22 0.54 5.93
CA ILE A 30 -0.65 0.65 4.75
C ILE A 30 -0.88 -0.66 4.02
N ILE A 31 -0.05 -1.69 4.23
CA ILE A 31 -0.15 -2.99 3.59
C ILE A 31 -0.35 -4.05 4.68
N ARG A 32 -1.35 -4.92 4.51
CA ARG A 32 -1.72 -5.94 5.50
C ARG A 32 -2.07 -7.27 4.87
N GLY A 33 -1.91 -8.36 5.61
CA GLY A 33 -2.40 -9.69 5.24
C GLY A 33 -1.74 -10.33 4.01
N LEU A 34 -0.51 -9.90 3.66
CA LEU A 34 0.24 -10.52 2.57
C LEU A 34 0.75 -11.91 2.96
N SER A 35 0.59 -12.87 2.04
CA SER A 35 1.18 -14.20 2.11
C SER A 35 2.29 -14.34 1.09
N LYS A 36 3.43 -14.90 1.50
CA LYS A 36 4.60 -15.11 0.62
C LYS A 36 4.49 -16.41 -0.16
N ASN A 37 4.79 -16.36 -1.46
CA ASN A 37 4.99 -17.52 -2.32
C ASN A 37 6.18 -17.26 -3.26
N GLY A 38 7.31 -17.91 -3.00
CA GLY A 38 8.55 -17.69 -3.76
C GLY A 38 9.01 -16.22 -3.72
N ASN A 39 9.02 -15.58 -4.90
CA ASN A 39 9.40 -14.17 -5.10
C ASN A 39 8.21 -13.20 -5.08
N GLU A 40 7.02 -13.69 -4.75
CA GLU A 40 5.78 -12.93 -4.72
C GLU A 40 5.19 -12.88 -3.30
N PHE A 41 4.52 -11.78 -3.00
CA PHE A 41 3.62 -11.64 -1.87
C PHE A 41 2.24 -11.24 -2.40
N SER A 42 1.18 -11.91 -1.99
CA SER A 42 -0.18 -11.65 -2.49
C SER A 42 -1.24 -12.00 -1.45
N GLY A 43 -2.53 -11.82 -1.79
CA GLY A 43 -3.67 -12.10 -0.91
C GLY A 43 -3.98 -11.00 0.12
N GLY A 44 -3.08 -10.03 0.26
CA GLY A 44 -3.23 -8.90 1.18
C GLY A 44 -3.93 -7.70 0.57
N THR A 45 -3.94 -6.61 1.35
CA THR A 45 -4.55 -5.35 0.99
C THR A 45 -3.58 -4.18 1.13
N ILE A 46 -3.83 -3.12 0.37
CA ILE A 46 -3.14 -1.84 0.49
C ILE A 46 -4.17 -0.71 0.60
N VAL A 47 -4.04 0.14 1.60
CA VAL A 47 -4.86 1.37 1.72
C VAL A 47 -4.13 2.54 1.09
N ASN A 48 -4.87 3.36 0.34
CA ASN A 48 -4.43 4.69 -0.02
C ASN A 48 -4.87 5.67 1.09
N PRO A 49 -3.96 6.13 1.97
CA PRO A 49 -4.36 6.93 3.12
C PRO A 49 -4.80 8.35 2.74
N LYS A 50 -4.59 8.79 1.49
CA LYS A 50 -5.12 10.07 0.97
C LYS A 50 -6.64 10.05 0.82
N GLY A 51 -7.25 8.89 0.61
CA GLY A 51 -8.69 8.80 0.37
C GLY A 51 -9.36 7.59 1.02
N GLY A 52 -8.67 6.93 1.96
CA GLY A 52 -9.18 5.80 2.75
C GLY A 52 -9.48 4.51 1.99
N LYS A 53 -9.45 4.52 0.65
CA LYS A 53 -9.80 3.38 -0.18
C LYS A 53 -8.78 2.26 -0.05
N GLU A 54 -9.29 1.06 0.19
CA GLU A 54 -8.52 -0.18 0.24
C GLU A 54 -8.58 -0.93 -1.09
N TYR A 55 -7.45 -1.47 -1.50
CA TYR A 55 -7.25 -2.25 -2.72
C TYR A 55 -6.63 -3.61 -2.39
N GLY A 56 -6.78 -4.59 -3.27
CA GLY A 56 -5.97 -5.81 -3.22
C GLY A 56 -4.51 -5.47 -3.50
N CYS A 57 -3.59 -6.16 -2.82
CA CYS A 57 -2.15 -5.92 -2.93
C CYS A 57 -1.41 -7.17 -3.42
N LYS A 58 -0.53 -6.97 -4.38
CA LYS A 58 0.46 -7.96 -4.84
C LYS A 58 1.81 -7.28 -4.94
N ILE A 59 2.85 -7.92 -4.42
CA ILE A 59 4.23 -7.45 -4.48
C ILE A 59 5.07 -8.52 -5.16
N THR A 60 5.86 -8.13 -6.16
CA THR A 60 6.80 -9.03 -6.82
C THR A 60 8.20 -8.45 -6.75
N ARG A 61 9.17 -9.25 -6.30
CA ARG A 61 10.58 -8.83 -6.26
C ARG A 61 11.23 -8.97 -7.64
N SER A 62 11.93 -7.91 -8.07
CA SER A 62 12.75 -7.90 -9.29
C SER A 62 14.12 -7.32 -8.95
N GLY A 63 15.10 -8.22 -8.75
CA GLY A 63 16.44 -7.85 -8.28
C GLY A 63 16.41 -7.19 -6.89
N ASP A 64 16.83 -5.92 -6.84
CA ASP A 64 16.86 -5.04 -5.66
C ASP A 64 15.58 -4.17 -5.51
N LYS A 65 14.61 -4.33 -6.42
CA LYS A 65 13.37 -3.55 -6.47
C LYS A 65 12.15 -4.39 -6.10
N LEU A 66 11.12 -3.73 -5.61
CA LEU A 66 9.79 -4.32 -5.41
C LEU A 66 8.79 -3.66 -6.35
N ASN A 67 8.08 -4.46 -7.13
CA ASN A 67 6.92 -4.00 -7.89
C ASN A 67 5.68 -4.19 -7.01
N VAL A 68 5.10 -3.10 -6.52
CA VAL A 68 3.93 -3.08 -5.65
C VAL A 68 2.71 -2.72 -6.47
N LYS A 69 1.79 -3.67 -6.65
CA LYS A 69 0.53 -3.49 -7.37
C LYS A 69 -0.63 -3.37 -6.40
N GLY A 70 -1.38 -2.28 -6.51
CA GLY A 70 -2.71 -2.11 -5.92
C GLY A 70 -3.80 -2.26 -6.99
N SER A 71 -4.76 -3.15 -6.80
CA SER A 71 -5.84 -3.41 -7.77
C SER A 71 -7.21 -3.59 -7.11
N LEU A 72 -8.28 -3.46 -7.90
CA LEU A 72 -9.62 -3.79 -7.41
C LEU A 72 -9.68 -5.30 -7.12
N LYS A 73 -10.14 -5.70 -5.92
CA LYS A 73 -10.17 -7.10 -5.47
C LYS A 73 -10.89 -8.03 -6.46
N SER A 74 -11.97 -7.56 -7.09
CA SER A 74 -12.74 -8.33 -8.08
C SER A 74 -12.16 -8.33 -9.49
N LEU A 75 -11.28 -7.37 -9.83
CA LEU A 75 -10.72 -7.18 -11.17
C LEU A 75 -9.22 -6.88 -11.05
N SER A 76 -8.44 -7.91 -10.73
CA SER A 76 -7.02 -7.79 -10.40
C SER A 76 -6.14 -7.19 -11.53
N PHE A 77 -6.65 -7.17 -12.77
CA PHE A 77 -6.02 -6.50 -13.91
C PHE A 77 -6.19 -4.98 -13.87
N ILE A 78 -7.28 -4.46 -13.28
CA ILE A 78 -7.51 -3.02 -13.08
C ILE A 78 -6.80 -2.58 -11.81
N GLY A 79 -5.64 -1.95 -11.98
CA GLY A 79 -4.84 -1.46 -10.87
C GLY A 79 -3.67 -0.61 -11.33
N LYS A 80 -2.89 -0.15 -10.36
CA LYS A 80 -1.65 0.58 -10.59
C LYS A 80 -0.50 -0.18 -9.96
N THR A 81 0.65 -0.15 -10.64
CA THR A 81 1.91 -0.70 -10.13
C THR A 81 2.87 0.45 -9.86
N GLN A 82 3.54 0.40 -8.73
CA GLN A 82 4.63 1.30 -8.38
C GLN A 82 5.90 0.49 -8.08
N THR A 83 7.04 0.98 -8.55
CA THR A 83 8.34 0.39 -8.23
C THR A 83 8.91 1.03 -6.98
N TRP A 84 9.17 0.22 -5.95
CA TRP A 84 9.79 0.65 -4.70
C TRP A 84 11.26 0.25 -4.73
N HIS A 85 12.10 1.21 -4.39
CA HIS A 85 13.55 1.05 -4.29
C HIS A 85 13.91 0.86 -2.82
N ALA A 86 14.86 -0.03 -2.54
CA ALA A 86 15.44 -0.12 -1.22
C ALA A 86 16.08 1.24 -0.86
N VAL A 87 15.82 1.72 0.36
CA VAL A 87 16.55 2.85 0.93
C VAL A 87 17.95 2.34 1.27
N LYS A 88 18.98 3.05 0.82
CA LYS A 88 20.38 2.78 1.18
C LYS A 88 20.72 3.49 2.47
#